data_AF-A0A7S0CMA9-F1
#
_entry.id   AF-A0A7S0CMA9-F1
#
_cell.length_a   1.000
_cell.length_b   1.000
_cell.length_c   1.000
_cell.angle_alpha   90.00
_cell.angle_beta   90.00
_cell.angle_gamma   90.00
#
_symmetry.space_group_name_H-M   'P 1'
#
loop_
_entity.id
_entity.type
_entity.pdbx_description
1 polymer ?
#
loop_
_entity_poly.entity_id
_entity_poly.type
_entity_poly.pdbx_seq_one_letter_code
_entity_poly.pdbx_strand_id
1 'polypeptide(L)'
;MDTSEASSSSPTHDEILSLLVHRTYDPNIVVQLEQYLSCQLQNTQPYVLDANRTLLKLYQFFPHLRKDGDGVVSNILFLSLLQFPDSAEHIGSLRCLIPERVQSKEPCATIVRCAELLDNCQLAEFWTTYHTLPSVISETASAESLTVSNNLLIEAASSPITLHQLRTSILALLSYTYRVAPLSVLLTSLDLASADAVGEFLKTLEKEEKGEVCFERMEND
;
A
#
# COMPACT_ATOMS: atom_id res chain seq x y z
N MET A 1 -36.92 19.08 -3.91
CA MET A 1 -36.27 18.90 -2.59
C MET A 1 -35.97 17.41 -2.54
N ASP A 2 -34.99 16.98 -3.34
CA ASP A 2 -34.67 15.57 -3.52
C ASP A 2 -33.52 15.22 -2.59
N THR A 3 -33.88 14.57 -1.49
CA THR A 3 -32.97 13.86 -0.61
C THR A 3 -32.57 12.56 -1.31
N SER A 4 -31.44 12.57 -2.03
CA SER A 4 -30.79 11.35 -2.50
C SER A 4 -30.10 10.69 -1.32
N GLU A 5 -30.59 9.52 -0.96
CA GLU A 5 -30.00 8.58 -0.01
C GLU A 5 -28.51 8.39 -0.32
N ALA A 6 -27.67 8.70 0.68
CA ALA A 6 -26.27 8.29 0.70
C ALA A 6 -26.25 6.80 1.06
N SER A 7 -26.22 5.94 0.04
CA SER A 7 -26.02 4.50 0.20
C SER A 7 -24.64 4.24 0.78
N SER A 8 -24.63 3.72 2.00
CA SER A 8 -23.48 3.31 2.81
C SER A 8 -22.87 2.00 2.34
N SER A 9 -22.65 1.83 1.04
CA SER A 9 -21.96 0.68 0.46
C SER A 9 -20.60 1.13 -0.05
N SER A 10 -19.54 0.44 0.38
CA SER A 10 -18.18 0.67 -0.14
C SER A 10 -18.21 0.67 -1.68
N PRO A 11 -17.57 1.64 -2.33
CA PRO A 11 -17.66 1.78 -3.79
C PRO A 11 -17.01 0.57 -4.47
N THR A 12 -17.70 0.03 -5.47
CA THR A 12 -17.21 -1.13 -6.23
C THR A 12 -16.10 -0.69 -7.20
N HIS A 13 -15.16 -1.60 -7.51
CA HIS A 13 -14.08 -1.33 -8.46
C HIS A 13 -14.56 -0.69 -9.78
N ASP A 14 -15.61 -1.24 -10.39
CA ASP A 14 -16.15 -0.75 -11.67
C ASP A 14 -16.78 0.65 -11.56
N GLU A 15 -17.32 0.99 -10.38
CA GLU A 15 -17.87 2.32 -10.11
C GLU A 15 -16.73 3.35 -10.05
N ILE A 16 -15.63 3.01 -9.37
CA ILE A 16 -14.44 3.88 -9.31
C ILE A 16 -13.85 4.10 -10.70
N LEU A 17 -13.70 3.05 -11.51
CA LEU A 17 -13.22 3.19 -12.88
C LEU A 17 -14.14 4.11 -13.71
N SER A 18 -15.46 3.95 -13.56
CA SER A 18 -16.43 4.82 -14.24
C SER A 18 -16.32 6.28 -13.81
N LEU A 19 -16.08 6.55 -12.52
CA LEU A 19 -15.86 7.90 -11.99
C LEU A 19 -14.58 8.53 -12.53
N LEU A 20 -13.51 7.75 -12.69
CA LEU A 20 -12.24 8.23 -13.25
C LEU A 20 -12.34 8.62 -14.73
N VAL A 21 -13.31 8.09 -15.47
CA VAL A 21 -13.52 8.49 -16.87
C VAL A 21 -14.34 9.79 -16.96
N HIS A 22 -15.30 10.00 -16.05
CA HIS A 22 -16.32 11.04 -16.22
C HIS A 22 -16.19 12.24 -15.26
N ARG A 23 -15.51 12.09 -14.12
CA ARG A 23 -15.60 13.05 -12.99
C ARG A 23 -14.27 13.31 -12.27
N THR A 24 -13.13 13.28 -12.97
CA THR A 24 -11.77 13.44 -12.41
C THR A 24 -11.49 14.73 -11.64
N TYR A 25 -12.29 15.78 -11.82
CA TYR A 25 -12.11 17.07 -11.18
C TYR A 25 -13.26 17.44 -10.23
N ASP A 26 -14.22 16.54 -10.02
CA ASP A 26 -15.38 16.81 -9.19
C ASP A 26 -15.00 16.64 -7.70
N PRO A 27 -15.08 17.68 -6.85
CA PRO A 27 -14.71 17.54 -5.43
C PRO A 27 -15.60 16.54 -4.67
N ASN A 28 -16.78 16.21 -5.21
CA ASN A 28 -17.72 15.28 -4.58
C ASN A 28 -17.24 13.81 -4.59
N ILE A 29 -16.30 13.44 -5.46
CA ILE A 29 -15.81 12.05 -5.55
C ILE A 29 -14.74 11.73 -4.49
N VAL A 30 -14.22 12.74 -3.76
CA VAL A 30 -13.15 12.56 -2.76
C VAL A 30 -13.52 11.52 -1.70
N VAL A 31 -14.75 11.55 -1.17
CA VAL A 31 -15.21 10.62 -0.13
C VAL A 31 -15.21 9.17 -0.65
N GLN A 32 -15.64 8.97 -1.89
CA GLN A 32 -15.64 7.63 -2.51
C GLN A 32 -14.21 7.13 -2.74
N LEU A 33 -13.30 8.00 -3.18
CA LEU A 33 -11.89 7.66 -3.37
C LEU A 33 -11.19 7.35 -2.03
N GLU A 34 -11.49 8.07 -0.95
CA GLU A 34 -10.96 7.79 0.40
C GLU A 34 -11.46 6.44 0.95
N GLN A 35 -12.74 6.12 0.73
CA GLN A 35 -13.29 4.81 1.08
C GLN A 35 -12.64 3.70 0.26
N TYR A 36 -12.50 3.90 -1.05
CA TYR A 36 -11.83 2.94 -1.92
C TYR A 36 -10.37 2.71 -1.50
N LEU A 37 -9.64 3.77 -1.15
CA LEU A 37 -8.27 3.69 -0.62
C LEU A 37 -8.21 2.86 0.68
N SER A 38 -9.18 3.05 1.56
CA SER A 38 -9.29 2.27 2.80
C SER A 38 -9.52 0.78 2.51
N CYS A 39 -10.38 0.47 1.55
CA CYS A 39 -10.60 -0.91 1.08
C CYS A 39 -9.37 -1.52 0.39
N GLN A 40 -8.56 -0.71 -0.30
CA GLN A 40 -7.29 -1.16 -0.89
C GLN A 40 -6.27 -1.53 0.19
N LEU A 41 -6.17 -0.73 1.26
CA LEU A 41 -5.30 -1.04 2.41
C LEU A 41 -5.70 -2.34 3.12
N GLN A 42 -7.01 -2.59 3.21
CA GLN A 42 -7.56 -3.82 3.77
C GLN A 42 -7.51 -5.01 2.79
N ASN A 43 -6.91 -4.84 1.61
CA ASN A 43 -6.83 -5.86 0.57
C ASN A 43 -8.20 -6.41 0.12
N THR A 44 -9.26 -5.62 0.30
CA THR A 44 -10.64 -5.97 -0.12
C THR A 44 -10.92 -5.53 -1.56
N GLN A 45 -10.18 -4.53 -2.05
CA GLN A 45 -10.30 -4.01 -3.41
C GLN A 45 -8.91 -3.94 -4.07
N PRO A 46 -8.83 -4.11 -5.40
CA PRO A 46 -7.55 -4.11 -6.10
C PRO A 46 -6.92 -2.71 -6.14
N TYR A 47 -5.59 -2.70 -6.18
CA TYR A 47 -4.82 -1.47 -6.33
C TYR A 47 -5.10 -0.81 -7.70
N VAL A 48 -5.36 0.50 -7.69
CA VAL A 48 -5.58 1.33 -8.88
C VAL A 48 -4.83 2.64 -8.70
N LEU A 49 -3.70 2.77 -9.40
CA LEU A 49 -2.84 3.95 -9.33
C LEU A 49 -3.58 5.24 -9.73
N ASP A 50 -4.44 5.18 -10.75
CA ASP A 50 -5.14 6.35 -11.25
C ASP A 50 -6.17 6.91 -10.26
N ALA A 51 -6.78 6.05 -9.44
CA ALA A 51 -7.64 6.48 -8.32
C ALA A 51 -6.84 7.28 -7.30
N ASN A 52 -5.68 6.75 -6.90
CA ASN A 52 -4.78 7.36 -5.94
C ASN A 52 -4.19 8.68 -6.45
N ARG A 53 -3.77 8.73 -7.73
CA ARG A 53 -3.31 9.96 -8.39
C ARG A 53 -4.40 11.01 -8.46
N THR A 54 -5.63 10.62 -8.77
CA THR A 54 -6.79 11.54 -8.84
C THR A 54 -7.10 12.12 -7.47
N LEU A 55 -7.07 11.30 -6.41
CA LEU A 55 -7.24 11.77 -5.04
C LEU A 55 -6.18 12.81 -4.63
N LEU A 56 -4.90 12.57 -4.94
CA LEU A 56 -3.83 13.56 -4.69
C LEU A 56 -4.03 14.85 -5.48
N LYS A 57 -4.41 14.76 -6.76
CA LYS A 57 -4.71 15.93 -7.60
C LYS A 57 -5.86 16.74 -7.00
N LEU A 58 -6.93 16.09 -6.56
CA LEU A 58 -8.07 16.76 -5.93
C LEU A 58 -7.66 17.47 -4.64
N TYR A 59 -6.82 16.88 -3.79
CA TYR A 59 -6.28 17.59 -2.63
C TYR A 59 -5.38 18.78 -2.98
N GLN A 60 -4.68 18.71 -4.11
CA GLN A 60 -3.87 19.85 -4.59
C GLN A 60 -4.75 21.00 -5.07
N PHE A 61 -5.86 20.72 -5.75
CA PHE A 61 -6.81 21.73 -6.21
C PHE A 61 -7.72 22.25 -5.09
N PHE A 62 -8.09 21.39 -4.14
CA PHE A 62 -9.03 21.68 -3.07
C PHE A 62 -8.43 21.31 -1.70
N PRO A 63 -7.51 22.13 -1.16
CA PRO A 63 -6.85 21.83 0.12
C PRO A 63 -7.81 21.68 1.31
N HIS A 64 -8.99 22.30 1.24
CA HIS A 64 -10.02 22.23 2.29
C HIS A 64 -10.68 20.85 2.42
N LEU A 65 -10.54 19.98 1.41
CA LEU A 65 -11.08 18.62 1.44
C LEU A 65 -10.16 17.64 2.15
N ARG A 66 -8.91 18.01 2.42
CA ARG A 66 -7.95 17.19 3.17
C ARG A 66 -8.29 17.22 4.66
N LYS A 67 -9.29 16.43 5.06
CA LYS A 67 -9.80 16.36 6.45
C LYS A 67 -8.88 15.56 7.37
N ASP A 68 -8.31 14.47 6.87
CA ASP A 68 -7.47 13.52 7.61
C ASP A 68 -5.96 13.89 7.61
N GLY A 69 -5.64 15.15 7.27
CA GLY A 69 -4.26 15.64 7.23
C GLY A 69 -3.38 14.91 6.20
N ASP A 70 -2.11 14.71 6.55
CA ASP A 70 -1.12 14.07 5.68
C ASP A 70 -1.19 12.51 5.74
N GLY A 71 -2.11 11.94 6.52
CA GLY A 71 -2.29 10.48 6.68
C GLY A 71 -2.72 9.77 5.40
N VAL A 72 -3.65 10.36 4.64
CA VAL A 72 -4.11 9.80 3.35
C VAL A 72 -2.98 9.73 2.33
N VAL A 73 -2.06 10.71 2.35
CA VAL A 73 -0.89 10.73 1.46
C VAL A 73 0.05 9.57 1.81
N SER A 74 0.26 9.32 3.10
CA SER A 74 1.09 8.21 3.59
C SER A 74 0.52 6.85 3.16
N ASN A 75 -0.81 6.69 3.24
CA ASN A 75 -1.52 5.49 2.81
C ASN A 75 -1.33 5.20 1.31
N ILE A 76 -1.44 6.24 0.48
CA ILE A 76 -1.22 6.14 -0.97
C ILE A 76 0.23 5.74 -1.29
N LEU A 77 1.21 6.34 -0.59
CA LEU A 77 2.62 6.01 -0.77
C LEU A 77 2.90 4.56 -0.36
N PHE A 78 2.34 4.12 0.77
CA PHE A 78 2.49 2.76 1.26
C PHE A 78 1.89 1.73 0.29
N LEU A 79 0.67 1.93 -0.21
CA LEU A 79 0.09 1.02 -1.21
C LEU A 79 0.94 0.94 -2.48
N SER A 80 1.57 2.04 -2.87
CA SER A 80 2.44 2.09 -4.04
C SER A 80 3.78 1.38 -3.80
N LEU A 81 4.28 1.37 -2.56
CA LEU A 81 5.44 0.57 -2.15
C LEU A 81 5.19 -0.94 -2.35
N LEU A 82 3.95 -1.40 -2.11
CA LEU A 82 3.57 -2.81 -2.28
C LEU A 82 3.51 -3.26 -3.74
N GLN A 83 3.54 -2.34 -4.71
CA GLN A 83 3.54 -2.66 -6.14
C GLN A 83 4.94 -2.90 -6.71
N PHE A 84 5.90 -3.31 -5.88
CA PHE A 84 7.24 -3.68 -6.33
C PHE A 84 7.15 -4.79 -7.40
N PRO A 85 7.85 -4.71 -8.55
CA PRO A 85 8.95 -3.80 -8.89
C PRO A 85 8.53 -2.42 -9.46
N ASP A 86 7.26 -2.23 -9.81
CA ASP A 86 6.75 -0.97 -10.40
C ASP A 86 6.62 0.17 -9.36
N SER A 87 6.90 -0.11 -8.09
CA SER A 87 6.85 0.83 -6.98
C SER A 87 7.66 2.10 -7.24
N ALA A 88 8.83 1.99 -7.87
CA ALA A 88 9.72 3.11 -8.20
C ALA A 88 9.02 4.16 -9.08
N GLU A 89 8.41 3.70 -10.18
CA GLU A 89 7.71 4.57 -11.13
C GLU A 89 6.45 5.17 -10.49
N HIS A 90 5.68 4.33 -9.77
CA HIS A 90 4.47 4.77 -9.09
C HIS A 90 4.78 5.85 -8.07
N ILE A 91 5.72 5.61 -7.15
CA ILE A 91 6.12 6.57 -6.12
C ILE A 91 6.74 7.81 -6.75
N GLY A 92 7.60 7.67 -7.77
CA GLY A 92 8.16 8.80 -8.51
C GLY A 92 7.08 9.73 -9.07
N SER A 93 6.03 9.15 -9.68
CA SER A 93 4.91 9.93 -10.23
C SER A 93 4.06 10.61 -9.14
N LEU A 94 3.88 9.97 -7.99
CA LEU A 94 3.11 10.51 -6.87
C LEU A 94 3.89 11.63 -6.15
N ARG A 95 5.21 11.49 -6.02
CA ARG A 95 6.09 12.52 -5.44
C ARG A 95 6.05 13.83 -6.21
N CYS A 96 5.86 13.81 -7.54
CA CYS A 96 5.68 15.02 -8.33
C CYS A 96 4.39 15.80 -7.97
N LEU A 97 3.38 15.13 -7.40
CA LEU A 97 2.11 15.73 -6.98
C LEU A 97 2.11 16.16 -5.51
N ILE A 98 2.98 15.56 -4.69
CA ILE A 98 3.04 15.81 -3.24
C ILE A 98 4.05 16.93 -2.97
N PRO A 99 3.69 17.99 -2.23
CA PRO A 99 4.65 19.03 -1.83
C PRO A 99 5.82 18.46 -1.01
N GLU A 100 7.04 18.95 -1.24
CA GLU A 100 8.26 18.51 -0.54
C GLU A 100 8.11 18.56 1.00
N ARG A 101 7.47 19.62 1.52
CA ARG A 101 7.17 19.76 2.96
C ARG A 101 6.37 18.59 3.56
N VAL A 102 5.58 17.88 2.76
CA VAL A 102 4.82 16.70 3.19
C VAL A 102 5.67 15.44 3.03
N GLN A 103 6.47 15.36 1.96
CA GLN A 103 7.39 14.24 1.74
C GLN A 103 8.43 14.11 2.86
N SER A 104 8.91 15.24 3.40
CA SER A 104 9.90 15.26 4.48
C SER A 104 9.31 15.00 5.88
N LYS A 105 7.99 14.87 6.02
CA LYS A 105 7.36 14.55 7.30
C LYS A 105 7.20 13.05 7.46
N GLU A 106 7.26 12.60 8.70
CA GLU A 106 6.87 11.24 9.03
C GLU A 106 5.35 11.08 8.99
N PRO A 107 4.83 9.92 8.53
CA PRO A 107 5.55 8.71 8.12
C PRO A 107 5.95 8.67 6.62
N CYS A 108 5.64 9.72 5.84
CA CYS A 108 5.94 9.77 4.40
C CYS A 108 7.45 9.61 4.12
N ALA A 109 8.31 10.26 4.90
CA ALA A 109 9.77 10.21 4.73
C ALA A 109 10.31 8.78 4.87
N THR A 110 9.87 8.04 5.90
CA THR A 110 10.23 6.63 6.10
C THR A 110 9.73 5.76 4.94
N ILE A 111 8.51 5.97 4.44
CA ILE A 111 7.99 5.19 3.29
C ILE A 111 8.80 5.44 2.02
N VAL A 112 9.16 6.70 1.74
CA VAL A 112 10.01 7.05 0.59
C VAL A 112 11.39 6.42 0.73
N ARG A 113 11.97 6.42 1.94
CA ARG A 113 13.23 5.73 2.23
C ARG A 113 13.12 4.22 1.94
N CYS A 114 12.04 3.58 2.38
CA CYS A 114 11.80 2.16 2.10
C CYS A 114 11.77 1.88 0.59
N ALA A 115 11.13 2.75 -0.20
CA ALA A 115 11.09 2.62 -1.65
C ALA A 115 12.50 2.73 -2.27
N GLU A 116 13.29 3.73 -1.85
CA GLU A 116 14.67 3.90 -2.32
C GLU A 116 15.56 2.70 -1.98
N LEU A 117 15.36 2.08 -0.81
CA LEU A 117 16.08 0.87 -0.42
C LEU A 117 15.66 -0.36 -1.25
N LEU A 118 14.38 -0.52 -1.57
CA LEU A 118 13.90 -1.58 -2.47
C LEU A 118 14.46 -1.40 -3.88
N ASP A 119 14.43 -0.17 -4.41
CA ASP A 119 14.92 0.15 -5.75
C ASP A 119 16.43 -0.12 -5.88
N ASN A 120 17.19 0.15 -4.82
CA ASN A 120 18.62 -0.16 -4.75
C ASN A 120 18.92 -1.63 -4.37
N CYS A 121 17.90 -2.48 -4.24
CA CYS A 121 18.01 -3.88 -3.81
C CYS A 121 18.72 -4.05 -2.45
N GLN A 122 18.66 -3.04 -1.57
CA GLN A 122 19.23 -3.06 -0.22
C GLN A 122 18.24 -3.70 0.77
N LEU A 123 17.90 -4.97 0.54
CA LEU A 123 16.79 -5.65 1.20
C LEU A 123 16.96 -5.78 2.73
N ALA A 124 18.17 -5.98 3.21
CA ALA A 124 18.43 -6.08 4.65
C ALA A 124 18.08 -4.78 5.39
N GLU A 125 18.49 -3.64 4.83
CA GLU A 125 18.21 -2.31 5.39
C GLU A 125 16.76 -1.89 5.15
N PHE A 126 16.15 -2.35 4.06
CA PHE A 126 14.74 -2.19 3.82
C PHE A 126 13.90 -2.79 4.96
N TRP A 127 14.15 -4.04 5.34
CA TRP A 127 13.36 -4.69 6.40
C TRP A 127 13.55 -4.03 7.76
N THR A 128 14.77 -3.61 8.11
CA THR A 128 14.98 -2.87 9.37
C THR A 128 14.20 -1.55 9.38
N THR A 129 14.18 -0.82 8.25
CA THR A 129 13.41 0.42 8.11
C THR A 129 11.91 0.15 8.13
N TYR A 130 11.45 -0.89 7.43
CA TYR A 130 10.04 -1.29 7.38
C TYR A 130 9.50 -1.63 8.78
N HIS A 131 10.27 -2.34 9.60
CA HIS A 131 9.86 -2.69 10.97
C HIS A 131 9.77 -1.49 11.91
N THR A 132 10.43 -0.37 11.59
CA THR A 132 10.28 0.89 12.36
C THR A 132 9.04 1.70 11.97
N LEU A 133 8.42 1.39 10.82
CA LEU A 133 7.29 2.15 10.28
C LEU A 133 6.08 2.17 11.25
N PRO A 134 5.65 1.05 11.87
CA PRO A 134 4.56 1.08 12.85
C PRO A 134 4.82 1.97 14.07
N SER A 135 6.07 1.98 14.59
CA SER A 135 6.44 2.84 15.72
C SER A 135 6.46 4.31 15.32
N VAL A 136 6.99 4.63 14.13
CA VAL A 136 7.02 6.00 13.59
C VAL A 136 5.60 6.55 13.42
N ILE A 137 4.65 5.76 12.91
CA ILE A 137 3.24 6.18 12.81
C ILE A 137 2.65 6.41 14.19
N SER A 138 2.92 5.52 15.15
CA SER A 138 2.40 5.63 16.52
C SER A 138 2.92 6.90 17.23
N GLU A 139 4.19 7.25 17.01
CA GLU A 139 4.82 8.45 17.59
C GLU A 139 4.24 9.73 16.98
N THR A 140 4.09 9.77 15.65
CA THR A 140 3.50 10.93 14.95
C THR A 140 2.03 11.16 15.29
N ALA A 141 1.28 10.09 15.56
CA ALA A 141 -0.13 10.16 15.94
C ALA A 141 -0.38 10.73 17.36
N SER A 142 0.66 10.87 18.19
CA SER A 142 0.55 11.56 19.48
C SER A 142 0.45 13.08 19.34
N ALA A 143 0.93 13.65 18.23
CA ALA A 143 0.92 15.09 17.95
C ALA A 143 -0.33 15.56 17.20
N GLU A 144 -0.90 14.70 16.36
CA GLU A 144 -2.14 14.92 15.61
C GLU A 144 -3.06 13.73 15.93
N SER A 145 -4.17 13.96 16.65
CA SER A 145 -5.13 12.94 17.11
C SER A 145 -5.22 11.74 16.16
N LEU A 146 -4.90 10.53 16.64
CA LEU A 146 -4.93 9.25 15.90
C LEU A 146 -6.06 9.22 14.87
N THR A 147 -5.73 9.56 13.62
CA THR A 147 -6.72 9.54 12.54
C THR A 147 -6.99 8.09 12.15
N VAL A 148 -8.21 7.81 11.67
CA VAL A 148 -8.59 6.49 11.16
C VAL A 148 -7.58 6.01 10.11
N SER A 149 -7.10 6.94 9.27
CA SER A 149 -6.06 6.72 8.27
C SER A 149 -4.75 6.14 8.83
N ASN A 150 -4.28 6.59 10.01
CA ASN A 150 -3.02 6.10 10.60
C ASN A 150 -3.15 4.69 11.19
N ASN A 151 -4.31 4.38 11.81
CA ASN A 151 -4.56 3.03 12.34
C ASN A 151 -4.63 2.00 11.21
N LEU A 152 -5.31 2.33 10.11
CA LEU A 152 -5.37 1.47 8.92
C LEU A 152 -3.98 1.21 8.32
N LEU A 153 -3.09 2.20 8.36
CA LEU A 153 -1.73 2.04 7.86
C LEU A 153 -0.91 1.07 8.74
N ILE A 154 -1.01 1.19 10.07
CA ILE A 154 -0.32 0.30 11.00
C ILE A 154 -0.80 -1.15 10.81
N GLU A 155 -2.12 -1.32 10.68
CA GLU A 155 -2.74 -2.63 10.43
C GLU A 155 -2.29 -3.21 9.09
N ALA A 156 -2.33 -2.42 8.02
CA ALA A 156 -1.90 -2.83 6.68
C ALA A 156 -0.40 -3.17 6.63
N ALA A 157 0.45 -2.39 7.32
CA ALA A 157 1.89 -2.62 7.38
C ALA A 157 2.26 -3.90 8.17
N SER A 158 1.49 -4.22 9.20
CA SER A 158 1.72 -5.40 10.03
C SER A 158 1.01 -6.66 9.50
N SER A 159 0.16 -6.51 8.48
CA SER A 159 -0.64 -7.60 7.94
C SER A 159 0.24 -8.68 7.29
N PRO A 160 -0.01 -9.97 7.58
CA PRO A 160 0.75 -11.07 6.98
C PRO A 160 0.58 -11.14 5.47
N ILE A 161 -0.56 -10.68 4.94
CA ILE A 161 -0.84 -10.66 3.50
C ILE A 161 0.09 -9.68 2.80
N THR A 162 0.28 -8.49 3.38
CA THR A 162 1.18 -7.47 2.86
C THR A 162 2.64 -7.94 2.85
N LEU A 163 3.07 -8.57 3.94
CA LEU A 163 4.40 -9.17 4.03
C LEU A 163 4.58 -10.30 3.01
N HIS A 164 3.55 -11.12 2.81
CA HIS A 164 3.54 -12.18 1.79
C HIS A 164 3.71 -11.59 0.38
N GLN A 165 2.95 -10.53 0.04
CA GLN A 165 3.05 -9.84 -1.25
C GLN A 165 4.45 -9.26 -1.48
N LEU A 166 5.02 -8.58 -0.49
CA LEU A 166 6.39 -8.03 -0.58
C LEU A 166 7.42 -9.13 -0.77
N ARG A 167 7.37 -10.19 0.04
CA ARG A 167 8.28 -11.34 -0.05
C ARG A 167 8.18 -12.04 -1.40
N THR A 168 6.98 -12.19 -1.94
CA THR A 168 6.74 -12.79 -3.26
C THR A 168 7.36 -11.96 -4.36
N SER A 169 7.17 -10.64 -4.31
CA SER A 169 7.72 -9.70 -5.30
C SER A 169 9.25 -9.66 -5.24
N ILE A 170 9.83 -9.66 -4.03
CA ILE A 170 11.28 -9.77 -3.81
C ILE A 170 11.80 -11.12 -4.32
N LEU A 171 11.11 -12.22 -4.05
CA LEU A 171 11.52 -13.54 -4.53
C LEU A 171 11.50 -13.60 -6.06
N ALA A 172 10.49 -13.01 -6.70
CA ALA A 172 10.44 -12.90 -8.16
C ALA A 172 11.66 -12.13 -8.70
N LEU A 173 12.06 -11.02 -8.07
CA LEU A 173 13.30 -10.33 -8.45
C LEU A 173 14.54 -11.21 -8.29
N LEU A 174 14.64 -11.96 -7.20
CA LEU A 174 15.76 -12.85 -6.95
C LEU A 174 15.82 -14.00 -7.96
N SER A 175 14.67 -14.50 -8.43
CA SER A 175 14.62 -15.57 -9.43
C SER A 175 15.14 -15.11 -10.81
N TYR A 176 14.98 -13.83 -11.14
CA TYR A 176 15.58 -13.26 -12.36
C TYR A 176 17.09 -13.05 -12.26
N THR A 177 17.61 -12.78 -11.06
CA THR A 177 19.03 -12.43 -10.85
C THR A 177 19.90 -13.63 -10.49
N TYR A 178 19.35 -14.62 -9.80
CA TYR A 178 20.07 -15.80 -9.34
C TYR A 178 19.55 -17.07 -10.00
N ARG A 179 20.48 -17.85 -10.57
CA ARG A 179 20.19 -19.23 -10.98
C ARG A 179 20.12 -20.18 -9.78
N VAL A 180 20.95 -19.95 -8.76
CA VAL A 180 20.97 -20.67 -7.48
C VAL A 180 21.38 -19.67 -6.41
N ALA A 181 20.50 -19.36 -5.47
CA ALA A 181 20.79 -18.45 -4.36
C ALA A 181 21.20 -19.23 -3.10
N PRO A 182 22.22 -18.77 -2.35
CA PRO A 182 22.56 -19.36 -1.06
C PRO A 182 21.47 -19.05 -0.03
N LEU A 183 21.25 -19.98 0.91
CA LEU A 183 20.21 -19.85 1.93
C LEU A 183 20.38 -18.59 2.80
N SER A 184 21.63 -18.19 3.07
CA SER A 184 21.91 -16.96 3.83
C SER A 184 21.34 -15.72 3.15
N VAL A 185 21.47 -15.62 1.82
CA VAL A 185 20.91 -14.50 1.05
C VAL A 185 19.39 -14.53 1.10
N LEU A 186 18.77 -15.72 0.93
CA LEU A 186 17.31 -15.86 0.98
C LEU A 186 16.72 -15.48 2.34
N LEU A 187 17.36 -15.90 3.44
CA LEU A 187 16.92 -15.56 4.79
C LEU A 187 16.98 -14.06 5.03
N THR A 188 18.07 -13.41 4.62
CA THR A 188 18.23 -11.95 4.75
C THR A 188 17.30 -11.17 3.83
N SER A 189 17.09 -11.63 2.59
CA SER A 189 16.29 -10.92 1.59
C SER A 189 14.78 -11.03 1.85
N LEU A 190 14.32 -12.15 2.40
CA LEU A 190 12.89 -12.40 2.67
C LEU A 190 12.49 -12.09 4.11
N ASP A 191 13.44 -11.69 4.96
CA ASP A 191 13.23 -11.48 6.40
C ASP A 191 12.61 -12.70 7.08
N LEU A 192 13.26 -13.86 6.92
CA LEU A 192 12.83 -15.13 7.47
C LEU A 192 13.88 -15.66 8.44
N ALA A 193 13.43 -16.17 9.59
CA ALA A 193 14.30 -16.57 10.69
C ALA A 193 14.94 -17.97 10.51
N SER A 194 14.34 -18.86 9.72
CA SER A 194 14.78 -20.25 9.60
C SER A 194 14.64 -20.81 8.19
N ALA A 195 15.43 -21.85 7.90
CA ALA A 195 15.35 -22.61 6.65
C ALA A 195 13.98 -23.25 6.44
N ASP A 196 13.35 -23.71 7.54
CA ASP A 196 12.03 -24.32 7.51
C ASP A 196 10.96 -23.32 7.08
N ALA A 197 11.04 -22.07 7.57
CA ALA A 197 10.11 -21.00 7.19
C ALA A 197 10.22 -20.66 5.69
N VAL A 198 11.42 -20.71 5.11
CA VAL A 198 11.62 -20.56 3.66
C VAL A 198 10.93 -21.72 2.92
N GLY A 199 11.10 -22.95 3.40
CA GLY A 199 10.46 -24.13 2.79
C GLY A 199 8.94 -24.10 2.87
N GLU A 200 8.36 -23.62 3.98
CA GLU A 200 6.92 -23.42 4.12
C GLU A 200 6.41 -22.33 3.17
N PHE A 201 7.09 -21.20 3.10
CA PHE A 201 6.74 -20.09 2.20
C PHE A 201 6.74 -20.55 0.73
N LEU A 202 7.79 -21.27 0.29
CA LEU A 202 7.87 -21.80 -1.08
C LEU A 202 6.75 -22.80 -1.38
N LYS A 203 6.36 -23.65 -0.42
CA LYS A 203 5.21 -24.56 -0.60
C LYS A 203 3.90 -23.82 -0.75
N THR A 204 3.71 -22.71 -0.03
CA THR A 204 2.52 -21.85 -0.19
C THR A 204 2.47 -21.27 -1.60
N LEU A 205 3.60 -20.76 -2.10
CA LEU A 205 3.70 -20.24 -3.47
C LEU A 205 3.45 -21.33 -4.53
N GLU A 206 3.98 -22.54 -4.36
CA GLU A 206 3.71 -23.64 -5.29
C GLU A 206 2.22 -24.03 -5.35
N LYS A 207 1.49 -23.90 -4.24
CA LYS A 207 0.03 -24.14 -4.20
C LYS A 207 -0.73 -23.02 -4.91
N GLU A 208 -0.29 -21.78 -4.77
CA GLU A 208 -0.83 -20.62 -5.49
C GLU A 208 -0.63 -20.76 -7.00
N GLU A 209 0.57 -21.11 -7.46
CA GLU A 209 0.86 -21.33 -8.88
C GLU A 209 0.07 -22.50 -9.48
N LYS A 210 -0.21 -23.54 -8.70
CA LYS A 210 -1.05 -24.68 -9.11
C LYS A 210 -2.55 -24.38 -9.07
N GLY A 211 -2.96 -23.18 -8.68
CA GLY A 211 -4.36 -22.77 -8.58
C GLY A 211 -5.13 -23.47 -7.45
N GLU A 212 -4.44 -24.05 -6.46
CA GLU A 212 -5.07 -24.73 -5.32
C GLU A 212 -5.47 -23.77 -4.19
N VAL A 213 -5.21 -22.47 -4.33
CA VAL A 213 -5.69 -21.48 -3.37
C VAL A 213 -7.13 -21.11 -3.66
N CYS A 214 -8.03 -21.88 -3.07
CA CYS A 214 -9.37 -21.42 -2.73
C CYS A 214 -9.22 -20.18 -1.84
N PHE A 215 -9.43 -19.00 -2.42
CA PHE A 215 -9.96 -17.91 -1.62
C PHE A 215 -11.30 -18.41 -1.10
N GLU A 216 -11.39 -18.70 0.19
CA GLU A 216 -12.69 -18.83 0.86
C GLU A 216 -13.40 -17.50 0.63
N ARG A 217 -14.21 -17.47 -0.42
CA ARG A 217 -15.25 -16.51 -0.65
C ARG A 217 -16.13 -16.66 0.59
N MET A 218 -16.13 -15.66 1.48
CA MET A 218 -17.21 -15.52 2.44
C MET A 218 -18.49 -15.27 1.62
N GLU A 219 -19.13 -16.35 1.18
CA GLU A 219 -20.57 -16.38 1.00
C GLU A 219 -21.17 -16.18 2.39
N ASN A 220 -21.52 -14.93 2.69
CA ASN A 220 -22.49 -14.66 3.74
C ASN A 220 -23.89 -14.74 3.10
N ASP A 221 -24.72 -15.53 3.77
CA ASP A 221 -26.16 -15.76 3.56
C ASP A 221 -26.98 -14.49 3.26
#